data_AF-A0A9D1M2T2-F1
#
_entry.id   AF-A0A9D1M2T2-F1
#
_cell.length_a   1.000
_cell.length_b   1.000
_cell.length_c   1.000
_cell.angle_alpha   90.00
_cell.angle_beta   90.00
_cell.angle_gamma   90.00
#
_symmetry.space_group_name_H-M   'P 1'
#
loop_
_entity.id
_entity.type
_entity.pdbx_description
1 polymer ?
#
loop_
_entity_poly.entity_id
_entity_poly.type
_entity_poly.pdbx_seq_one_letter_code
_entity_poly.pdbx_strand_id
1 'polypeptide(L)'
;MKFIIVGIAWSYVFIYASVLLTIKLWNFNYLSVSDWGIIDTYWEQGGAIRQPKDYGFFFTLLALIPVWLLGWRYLYKKSFTAFLMAPIVWYNKKMIARYGSESSRIILKNLGSTTQKIDPKEIIESKLKRVKTNMEHHEKTSDFLREQLKEKINSDELK
;
A
#
# COMPACT_ATOMS: atom_id res chain seq x y z
N MET A 1 8.76 1.56 -21.97
CA MET A 1 9.53 1.70 -20.71
C MET A 1 8.98 0.82 -19.58
N LYS A 2 7.82 1.11 -18.97
CA LYS A 2 7.28 0.33 -17.82
C LYS A 2 7.15 -1.18 -18.08
N PHE A 3 6.68 -1.56 -19.27
CA PHE A 3 6.55 -2.96 -19.70
C PHE A 3 7.87 -3.73 -19.68
N ILE A 4 8.94 -3.11 -20.21
CA ILE A 4 10.27 -3.72 -20.32
C ILE A 4 10.89 -3.88 -18.93
N ILE A 5 10.77 -2.87 -18.05
CA ILE A 5 11.34 -2.91 -16.70
C ILE A 5 10.69 -4.01 -15.85
N VAL A 6 9.35 -4.05 -15.83
CA VAL A 6 8.59 -5.09 -15.12
C VAL A 6 8.96 -6.48 -15.64
N GLY A 7 9.12 -6.56 -16.95
CA GLY A 7 9.54 -7.74 -17.64
C GLY A 7 10.92 -8.27 -17.27
N ILE A 8 11.92 -7.40 -17.27
CA ILE A 8 13.29 -7.73 -16.89
C ILE A 8 13.33 -8.17 -15.42
N ALA A 9 12.67 -7.40 -14.54
CA ALA A 9 12.60 -7.74 -13.12
C ALA A 9 11.93 -9.10 -12.88
N TRP A 10 10.81 -9.37 -13.56
CA TRP A 10 10.15 -10.67 -13.50
C TRP A 10 11.04 -11.79 -14.02
N SER A 11 11.71 -11.58 -15.15
CA SER A 11 12.57 -12.60 -15.75
C SER A 11 13.72 -12.98 -14.83
N TYR A 12 14.33 -12.00 -14.16
CA TYR A 12 15.41 -12.26 -13.21
C TYR A 12 14.93 -13.08 -12.01
N VAL A 13 13.82 -12.68 -11.40
CA VAL A 13 13.21 -13.41 -10.28
C VAL A 13 12.76 -14.81 -10.70
N PHE A 14 12.16 -14.93 -11.88
CA PHE A 14 11.69 -16.18 -12.42
C PHE A 14 12.85 -17.14 -12.66
N ILE A 15 13.90 -16.73 -13.37
CA ILE A 15 15.08 -17.55 -13.67
C ILE A 15 15.71 -18.05 -12.36
N TYR A 16 15.89 -17.16 -11.38
CA TYR A 16 16.44 -17.56 -10.09
C TYR A 16 15.56 -18.60 -9.38
N ALA A 17 14.25 -18.36 -9.33
CA ALA A 17 13.31 -19.29 -8.71
C ALA A 17 13.21 -20.63 -9.45
N SER A 18 13.23 -20.63 -10.78
CA SER A 18 13.16 -21.84 -11.59
C SER A 18 14.43 -22.66 -11.50
N VAL A 19 15.62 -22.05 -11.44
CA VAL A 19 16.88 -22.77 -11.21
C VAL A 19 16.85 -23.47 -9.85
N LEU A 20 16.45 -22.77 -8.79
CA LEU A 20 16.31 -23.39 -7.46
C LEU A 20 15.30 -24.55 -7.47
N LEU A 21 14.20 -24.39 -8.20
CA LEU A 21 13.18 -25.42 -8.34
C LEU A 21 13.70 -26.66 -9.08
N THR A 22 14.43 -26.49 -10.19
CA THR A 22 14.97 -27.62 -10.95
C THR A 22 16.10 -28.33 -10.21
N ILE A 23 16.95 -27.59 -9.48
CA ILE A 23 17.96 -28.20 -8.60
C ILE A 23 17.28 -29.00 -7.50
N LYS A 24 16.23 -28.46 -6.86
CA LYS A 24 15.58 -29.15 -5.73
C LYS A 24 14.76 -30.38 -6.15
N LEU A 25 14.08 -30.32 -7.29
CA LEU A 25 13.21 -31.42 -7.77
C LEU A 25 13.99 -32.47 -8.56
N TRP A 26 14.96 -32.04 -9.36
CA TRP A 26 15.60 -32.88 -10.36
C TRP A 26 17.13 -32.94 -10.22
N ASN A 27 17.71 -32.24 -9.24
CA ASN A 27 19.16 -32.08 -9.08
C ASN A 27 19.85 -31.60 -10.37
N PHE A 28 19.15 -30.77 -11.14
CA PHE A 28 19.60 -30.29 -12.44
C PHE A 28 19.57 -28.77 -12.50
N ASN A 29 20.69 -28.18 -12.89
CA ASN A 29 20.80 -26.76 -13.18
C ASN A 29 20.81 -26.54 -14.69
N TYR A 30 19.69 -26.10 -15.25
CA TYR A 30 19.58 -25.84 -16.70
C TYR A 30 20.40 -24.63 -17.18
N LEU A 31 21.02 -23.85 -16.29
CA LEU A 31 22.00 -22.82 -16.66
C LEU A 31 23.45 -23.36 -16.65
N SER A 32 23.69 -24.55 -16.11
CA SER A 32 25.01 -25.19 -16.01
C SER A 32 25.34 -25.91 -17.31
N VAL A 33 26.45 -25.55 -17.96
CA VAL A 33 26.96 -26.26 -19.16
C VAL A 33 27.35 -27.70 -18.83
N SER A 34 27.87 -27.94 -17.62
CA SER A 34 28.23 -29.29 -17.12
C SER A 34 27.04 -30.24 -17.15
N ASP A 35 25.90 -29.79 -16.64
CA ASP A 35 24.72 -30.64 -16.47
C ASP A 35 24.13 -31.00 -17.84
N TRP A 36 24.18 -30.07 -18.79
CA TRP A 36 23.84 -30.34 -20.19
C TRP A 36 24.78 -31.37 -20.84
N GLY A 37 26.08 -31.36 -20.51
CA GLY A 37 27.02 -32.38 -20.98
C GLY A 37 26.67 -33.80 -20.53
N ILE A 38 26.08 -33.96 -19.33
CA ILE A 38 25.59 -35.26 -18.85
C ILE A 38 24.43 -35.75 -19.70
N ILE A 39 23.49 -34.86 -20.05
CA ILE A 39 22.36 -35.17 -20.94
C ILE A 39 22.86 -35.51 -22.34
N ASP A 40 23.83 -34.75 -22.86
CA ASP A 40 24.38 -34.97 -24.19
C ASP A 40 25.06 -36.35 -24.28
N THR A 41 25.93 -36.66 -23.32
CA THR A 41 26.58 -37.98 -23.21
C THR A 41 25.55 -39.11 -23.10
N TYR A 42 24.45 -38.88 -22.37
CA TYR A 42 23.37 -39.86 -22.25
C TYR A 42 22.71 -40.16 -23.61
N TRP A 43 22.49 -39.14 -24.43
CA TRP A 43 21.92 -39.31 -25.77
C TRP A 43 22.92 -39.94 -26.75
N GLU A 44 24.19 -39.56 -26.70
CA GLU A 44 25.25 -40.18 -27.52
C GLU A 44 25.37 -41.68 -27.26
N GLN A 45 25.11 -42.13 -26.04
CA GLN A 45 25.11 -43.55 -25.67
C GLN A 45 23.83 -44.30 -26.08
N GLY A 46 22.93 -43.68 -26.85
CA GLY A 46 21.67 -44.28 -27.26
C GLY A 46 20.61 -44.26 -26.15
N GLY A 47 20.69 -43.29 -25.24
CA GLY A 47 19.74 -43.11 -24.15
C GLY A 47 18.30 -43.08 -24.64
N ALA A 48 17.44 -43.89 -24.01
CA ALA A 48 16.02 -43.94 -24.29
C ALA A 48 15.23 -43.51 -23.05
N ILE A 49 14.31 -42.57 -23.22
CA ILE A 49 13.40 -42.13 -22.15
C ILE A 49 12.49 -43.32 -21.83
N ARG A 50 12.68 -43.94 -20.67
CA ARG A 50 11.95 -45.16 -20.28
C ARG A 50 11.19 -44.98 -18.98
N GLN A 51 11.62 -44.06 -18.10
CA GLN A 51 10.96 -43.85 -16.82
C GLN A 51 9.96 -42.69 -16.87
N PRO A 52 8.83 -42.80 -16.17
CA PRO A 52 7.89 -41.68 -15.99
C PRO A 52 8.55 -40.40 -15.45
N LYS A 53 9.62 -40.55 -14.65
CA LYS A 53 10.41 -39.44 -14.11
C LYS A 53 11.12 -38.64 -15.20
N ASP A 54 11.64 -39.31 -16.22
CA ASP A 54 12.36 -38.68 -17.33
C ASP A 54 11.40 -37.77 -18.11
N TYR A 55 10.19 -38.26 -18.41
CA TYR A 55 9.14 -37.43 -19.03
C TYR A 55 8.74 -36.24 -18.16
N GLY A 56 8.66 -36.44 -16.83
CA GLY A 56 8.39 -35.36 -15.88
C GLY A 56 9.47 -34.27 -15.94
N PHE A 57 10.74 -34.66 -16.00
CA PHE A 57 11.85 -33.72 -16.13
C PHE A 57 11.72 -32.87 -17.41
N PHE A 58 11.59 -33.50 -18.57
CA PHE A 58 11.42 -32.78 -19.85
C PHE A 58 10.18 -31.89 -19.85
N PHE A 59 9.06 -32.37 -19.28
CA PHE A 59 7.85 -31.58 -19.14
C PHE A 59 8.08 -30.35 -18.26
N THR A 60 8.78 -30.47 -17.13
CA THR A 60 9.08 -29.30 -16.29
C THR A 60 9.93 -28.27 -17.03
N LEU A 61 10.92 -28.72 -17.81
CA LEU A 61 11.79 -27.84 -18.59
C LEU A 61 10.99 -27.10 -19.68
N LEU A 62 10.12 -27.82 -20.39
CA LEU A 62 9.24 -27.25 -21.40
C LEU A 62 8.21 -26.29 -20.79
N ALA A 63 7.68 -26.62 -19.62
CA ALA A 63 6.68 -25.81 -18.90
C ALA A 63 7.25 -24.48 -18.38
N LEU A 64 8.56 -24.33 -18.24
CA LEU A 64 9.18 -23.06 -17.83
C LEU A 64 8.82 -21.91 -18.79
N ILE A 65 8.78 -22.17 -20.10
CA ILE A 65 8.48 -21.16 -21.12
C ILE A 65 7.05 -20.59 -20.99
N PRO A 66 5.97 -21.41 -21.03
CA PRO A 66 4.62 -20.90 -20.88
C PRO A 66 4.38 -20.31 -19.49
N VAL A 67 4.96 -20.87 -18.42
CA VAL A 67 4.82 -20.31 -17.06
C VAL A 67 5.47 -18.92 -16.97
N TRP A 68 6.64 -18.73 -17.59
CA TRP A 68 7.29 -17.43 -17.66
C TRP A 68 6.41 -16.38 -18.36
N LEU A 69 5.83 -16.73 -19.51
CA LEU A 69 4.92 -15.86 -20.28
C LEU A 69 3.63 -15.52 -19.50
N LEU A 70 3.05 -16.50 -18.81
CA LEU A 70 1.88 -16.29 -17.96
C LEU A 70 2.18 -15.36 -16.78
N GLY A 71 3.32 -15.55 -16.12
CA GLY A 71 3.77 -14.68 -15.03
C GLY A 71 4.00 -13.24 -15.49
N TRP A 72 4.62 -13.06 -16.66
CA TRP A 72 4.78 -11.74 -17.27
C TRP A 72 3.43 -11.08 -17.53
N ARG A 73 2.50 -11.80 -18.18
CA ARG A 73 1.15 -11.30 -18.49
C ARG A 73 0.39 -10.93 -17.21
N TYR A 74 0.56 -11.69 -16.14
CA TYR A 74 -0.08 -11.43 -14.84
C TYR A 74 0.45 -10.15 -14.18
N LEU A 75 1.77 -9.99 -14.09
CA LEU A 75 2.43 -8.82 -13.50
C LEU A 75 2.27 -7.55 -14.34
N TYR A 76 2.04 -7.70 -15.64
CA TYR A 76 1.64 -6.59 -16.48
C TYR A 76 0.22 -6.11 -16.13
N LYS A 77 -0.74 -7.03 -15.97
CA LYS A 77 -2.14 -6.69 -15.66
C LYS A 77 -2.33 -6.15 -14.25
N LYS A 78 -1.74 -6.79 -13.25
CA LYS A 78 -1.66 -6.27 -11.88
C LYS A 78 -0.33 -5.56 -11.75
N SER A 79 -0.34 -4.24 -11.88
CA SER A 79 0.85 -3.39 -11.79
C SER A 79 1.88 -3.94 -10.79
N PHE A 80 3.11 -4.16 -11.26
CA PHE A 80 4.23 -4.65 -10.43
C PHE A 80 4.38 -3.89 -9.11
N THR A 81 4.06 -2.60 -9.10
CA THR A 81 3.98 -1.76 -7.89
C THR A 81 3.00 -2.29 -6.85
N ALA A 82 1.82 -2.77 -7.24
CA ALA A 82 0.86 -3.37 -6.31
C ALA A 82 1.37 -4.69 -5.73
N PHE A 83 2.13 -5.48 -6.50
CA PHE A 83 2.79 -6.69 -6.02
C PHE A 83 3.94 -6.35 -5.05
N LEU A 84 4.80 -5.39 -5.41
CA LEU A 84 5.92 -4.95 -4.56
C LEU A 84 5.42 -4.30 -3.25
N MET A 85 4.32 -3.56 -3.33
CA MET A 85 3.68 -2.92 -2.17
C MET A 85 2.77 -3.87 -1.40
N ALA A 86 2.48 -5.09 -1.89
CA ALA A 86 1.62 -6.05 -1.22
C ALA A 86 2.04 -6.35 0.24
N PRO A 87 3.34 -6.62 0.55
CA PRO A 87 3.75 -6.82 1.94
C PRO A 87 3.59 -5.56 2.80
N ILE A 88 3.84 -4.37 2.24
CA ILE A 88 3.70 -3.09 2.95
C ILE A 88 2.22 -2.79 3.23
N VAL A 89 1.35 -2.98 2.25
CA VAL A 89 -0.10 -2.79 2.38
C VAL A 89 -0.68 -3.82 3.36
N TRP A 90 -0.22 -5.07 3.31
CA TRP A 90 -0.62 -6.09 4.27
C TRP A 90 -0.18 -5.75 5.70
N TYR A 91 1.07 -5.33 5.89
CA TYR A 91 1.58 -4.90 7.19
C TYR A 91 0.84 -3.68 7.72
N ASN A 92 0.64 -2.64 6.90
CA ASN A 92 -0.16 -1.47 7.26
C ASN A 92 -1.59 -1.85 7.61
N LYS A 93 -2.24 -2.72 6.83
CA LYS A 93 -3.60 -3.19 7.13
C LYS A 93 -3.65 -3.97 8.46
N LYS A 94 -2.62 -4.78 8.76
CA LYS A 94 -2.50 -5.51 10.03
C LYS A 94 -2.28 -4.56 11.21
N MET A 95 -1.44 -3.53 11.04
CA MET A 95 -1.19 -2.50 12.04
C MET A 95 -2.45 -1.65 12.28
N ILE A 96 -3.11 -1.17 11.23
CA ILE A 96 -4.37 -0.44 11.32
C ILE A 96 -5.46 -1.32 11.94
N ALA A 97 -5.51 -2.62 11.69
CA ALA A 97 -6.46 -3.50 12.35
C ALA A 97 -6.17 -3.68 13.86
N ARG A 98 -4.90 -3.66 14.27
CA ARG A 98 -4.49 -3.78 15.67
C ARG A 98 -4.63 -2.47 16.47
N TYR A 99 -4.34 -1.32 15.86
CA TYR A 99 -4.37 -0.01 16.52
C TYR A 99 -5.63 0.81 16.19
N GLY A 100 -6.33 0.47 15.10
CA GLY A 100 -7.59 1.11 14.69
C GLY A 100 -8.84 0.46 15.30
N SER A 101 -8.71 -0.63 16.04
CA SER A 101 -9.79 -1.16 16.90
C SER A 101 -9.94 -0.35 18.18
N GLU A 102 -8.86 0.26 18.69
CA GLU A 102 -8.87 1.11 19.89
C GLU A 102 -8.85 2.61 19.59
N SER A 103 -8.43 3.02 18.38
CA SER A 103 -8.69 4.39 17.94
C SER A 103 -10.19 4.55 17.78
N SER A 104 -10.80 5.35 18.67
CA SER A 104 -12.09 5.98 18.42
C SER A 104 -12.06 6.48 16.98
N ARG A 105 -12.83 5.85 16.10
CA ARG A 105 -12.91 6.28 14.70
C ARG A 105 -13.27 7.75 14.75
N ILE A 106 -12.33 8.62 14.42
CA ILE A 106 -12.65 9.96 13.99
C ILE A 106 -13.31 9.74 12.64
N ILE A 107 -14.61 9.45 12.68
CA ILE A 107 -15.45 9.52 11.51
C ILE A 107 -15.38 10.99 11.12
N LEU A 108 -14.52 11.31 10.16
CA LEU A 108 -14.53 12.60 9.48
C LEU A 108 -15.83 12.61 8.64
N LYS A 109 -16.97 12.82 9.32
CA LYS A 109 -18.32 12.82 8.73
C LYS A 109 -18.49 13.86 7.61
N ASN A 110 -17.48 14.71 7.38
CA ASN A 110 -17.49 15.80 6.40
C ASN A 110 -16.41 15.71 5.31
N LEU A 111 -15.60 14.65 5.22
CA LEU A 111 -14.59 14.56 4.14
C LEU A 111 -15.10 13.88 2.87
N GLY A 112 -16.21 13.13 2.96
CA GLY A 112 -16.72 12.33 1.83
C GLY A 112 -17.87 12.96 1.04
N SER A 113 -18.44 14.10 1.47
CA SER A 113 -19.68 14.63 0.89
C SER A 113 -19.62 16.07 0.39
N THR A 114 -18.48 16.76 0.46
CA THR A 114 -18.39 18.12 -0.09
C THR A 114 -17.90 18.09 -1.54
N THR A 115 -18.75 17.59 -2.43
CA THR A 115 -18.72 17.92 -3.87
C THR A 115 -19.33 19.30 -4.16
N GLN A 116 -19.81 20.02 -3.14
CA GLN A 116 -20.22 21.41 -3.29
C GLN A 116 -18.99 22.33 -3.21
N LYS A 117 -18.76 23.10 -4.27
CA LYS A 117 -17.85 24.26 -4.23
C LYS A 117 -18.31 25.18 -3.11
N ILE A 118 -17.63 25.14 -1.96
CA ILE A 118 -17.88 26.08 -0.88
C ILE A 118 -17.25 27.41 -1.32
N ASP A 119 -18.07 28.45 -1.45
CA ASP A 119 -17.62 29.78 -1.84
C ASP A 119 -16.89 30.42 -0.64
N PRO A 120 -15.62 30.86 -0.78
CA PRO A 120 -14.81 31.41 0.31
C PRO A 120 -15.50 32.53 1.11
N LYS A 121 -16.41 33.27 0.47
CA LYS A 121 -17.17 34.37 1.10
C LYS A 121 -18.05 33.90 2.26
N GLU A 122 -18.68 32.74 2.16
CA GLU A 122 -19.61 32.22 3.16
C GLU A 122 -18.88 31.76 4.44
N ILE A 123 -17.66 31.25 4.29
CA ILE A 123 -16.76 30.91 5.41
C ILE A 123 -16.30 32.18 6.13
N ILE A 124 -15.95 33.23 5.38
CA ILE A 124 -15.49 34.49 5.98
C ILE A 124 -16.62 35.15 6.75
N GLU A 125 -17.85 35.18 6.20
CA GLU A 125 -19.00 35.78 6.87
C GLU A 125 -19.40 35.02 8.14
N SER A 126 -19.40 33.69 8.10
CA SER A 126 -19.70 32.87 9.28
C SER A 126 -18.65 33.02 10.40
N LYS A 127 -17.36 33.16 10.05
CA LYS A 127 -16.32 33.48 11.02
C LYS A 127 -16.47 34.90 11.57
N LEU A 128 -16.79 35.89 10.72
CA LEU A 128 -16.99 37.28 11.14
C LEU A 128 -18.17 37.41 12.11
N LYS A 129 -19.28 36.73 11.84
CA LYS A 129 -20.44 36.69 12.76
C LYS A 129 -20.09 36.11 14.12
N ARG A 130 -19.31 35.03 14.17
CA ARG A 130 -18.85 34.42 15.44
C ARG A 130 -17.92 35.34 16.22
N VAL A 131 -17.03 36.05 15.54
CA VAL A 131 -16.13 37.02 16.19
C VAL A 131 -16.93 38.19 16.76
N LYS A 132 -17.92 38.70 16.01
CA LYS A 132 -18.78 39.79 16.46
C LYS A 132 -19.61 39.42 17.70
N THR A 133 -20.21 38.22 17.72
CA THR A 133 -20.97 37.75 18.90
C THR A 133 -20.09 37.57 20.13
N ASN A 134 -18.83 37.14 19.95
CA ASN A 134 -17.88 37.01 21.06
C ASN A 134 -17.44 38.37 21.61
N MET A 135 -17.23 39.36 20.73
CA MET A 135 -16.93 40.74 21.15
C MET A 135 -18.09 41.37 21.93
N GLU A 136 -19.33 41.25 21.43
CA GLU A 136 -20.52 41.76 22.13
C GLU A 136 -20.73 41.11 23.50
N HIS A 137 -20.43 39.81 23.63
CA HIS A 137 -20.49 39.14 24.92
C HIS A 137 -19.40 39.65 25.88
N HIS A 138 -18.19 39.90 25.38
CA HIS A 138 -17.09 40.46 26.18
C HIS A 138 -17.37 41.89 26.65
N GLU A 139 -17.98 42.71 25.79
CA GLU A 139 -18.39 44.08 26.09
C GLU A 139 -19.44 44.12 27.21
N LYS A 140 -20.51 43.31 27.10
CA LYS A 140 -21.52 43.18 28.16
C LYS A 140 -20.94 42.71 29.49
N THR A 141 -19.94 41.84 29.45
CA THR A 141 -19.26 41.34 30.67
C THR A 141 -18.39 42.44 31.29
N SER A 142 -17.71 43.25 30.47
CA SER A 142 -16.93 44.40 30.93
C SER A 142 -17.82 45.47 31.56
N ASP A 143 -18.97 45.78 30.95
CA ASP A 143 -19.89 46.79 31.49
C ASP A 143 -20.52 46.34 32.81
N PHE A 144 -20.88 45.07 32.93
CA PHE A 144 -21.33 44.47 34.18
C PHE A 144 -20.27 44.59 35.30
N LEU A 145 -19.00 44.33 34.99
CA LEU A 145 -17.90 44.47 35.97
C LEU A 145 -17.68 45.93 36.39
N ARG A 146 -17.86 46.89 35.48
CA ARG A 146 -17.78 48.33 35.78
C ARG A 146 -18.93 48.77 36.69
N GLU A 147 -20.12 48.24 36.46
CA GLU A 147 -21.31 48.53 37.27
C GLU A 147 -21.14 47.97 38.70
N GLN A 148 -20.67 46.73 38.83
CA GLN A 148 -20.34 46.14 40.14
C GLN A 148 -19.24 46.90 40.90
N LEU A 149 -18.19 47.35 40.19
CA LEU A 149 -17.15 48.18 40.79
C LEU A 149 -17.70 49.52 41.27
N LYS A 150 -18.58 50.15 40.49
CA LYS A 150 -19.22 51.42 40.86
C LYS A 150 -20.12 51.25 42.08
N GLU A 151 -20.93 50.21 42.14
CA GLU A 151 -21.75 49.89 43.31
C GLU A 151 -20.89 49.66 44.55
N LYS A 152 -19.77 48.93 44.41
CA LYS A 152 -18.87 48.64 45.52
C LYS A 152 -18.19 49.91 46.06
N ILE A 153 -17.71 50.79 45.18
CA ILE A 153 -17.12 52.08 45.56
C ILE A 153 -18.16 52.96 46.26
N ASN A 154 -19.38 53.05 45.73
CA ASN A 154 -20.44 53.87 46.31
C ASN A 154 -20.94 53.32 47.67
N SER A 155 -20.86 52.01 47.89
CA SER A 155 -21.18 51.38 49.19
C SER A 155 -20.09 51.58 50.24
N ASP A 156 -18.82 51.75 49.83
CA ASP A 156 -17.70 52.02 50.74
C ASP A 156 -17.62 53.51 51.12
N GLU A 157 -18.09 54.44 50.27
CA GLU A 157 -18.16 55.89 50.60
C GLU A 157 -19.33 56.26 51.54
N LEU A 158 -20.24 55.32 51.84
CA LEU A 158 -21.42 55.52 52.70
C LEU A 158 -21.22 54.99 54.14
N LYS A 159 -19.99 54.63 54.52
CA LYS A 159 -19.57 54.25 55.88
C LYS A 159 -18.66 55.30 56.50
#